data_AF-A0A523YX24-F1
#
_entry.id   AF-A0A523YX24-F1
#
_cell.length_a   1.000
_cell.length_b   1.000
_cell.length_c   1.000
_cell.angle_alpha   90.00
_cell.angle_beta   90.00
_cell.angle_gamma   90.00
#
_symmetry.space_group_name_H-M   'P 1'
#
loop_
_entity.id
_entity.type
_entity.pdbx_description
1 polymer ?
#
loop_
_entity_poly.entity_id
_entity_poly.type
_entity_poly.pdbx_seq_one_letter_code
_entity_poly.pdbx_strand_id
1 'polypeptide(L)'
;MPVPEGSELVIDRKARMKLPYVEVEARPPETRVRDFEPTFITMTPDEAMQAAERCIHCPDPAPCVEACPLHNDIPSAMWLIEQGDFIGAAEIYRQTSTMPEVCGRVCPHEALCQGACVRDKRGEPVITGALEVFVTSYRRENAPTKIPAGKFTGKKVAIVGSGPSGLACAEQLIRKGHSVSIFEAAPAPGGLLLYGIPNFKLAKDVVEAIVNDLKEIGAEFILNTRIGKDKTIDSLFEDGYEAVYISVGTGIDATMDVPGAELPGVYLATEFLIRANVDPDQLPEDKRGKPEIGNKVAVIGGGDTASDCLRSALRLGADEVTCLYRRTEAEMPGGKKDRELAKEEGAVYRFLTQPIRYIADMDGRVSAVECLQCELGEPDDSGRRRPIPIEGSNFTVPVDTVVLALGYWPDTSIGETTPDLETHNWGLIVADGETGETSREGVFAGGDAVTGPDLVVTATVAGRQAAQSISEYLSK
;
A
#
# COMPACT_ATOMS: atom_id res chain seq x y z
N MET A 1 -7.67 -15.40 26.94
CA MET A 1 -6.53 -15.34 27.90
C MET A 1 -5.25 -15.56 27.11
N PRO A 2 -4.22 -14.71 27.23
CA PRO A 2 -2.93 -14.98 26.61
C PRO A 2 -2.40 -16.33 27.11
N VAL A 3 -1.65 -17.04 26.28
CA VAL A 3 -0.95 -18.26 26.68
C VAL A 3 -0.08 -17.89 27.90
N PRO A 4 -0.30 -18.48 29.09
CA PRO A 4 0.49 -18.15 30.26
C PRO A 4 1.98 -18.33 29.98
N GLU A 5 2.79 -17.33 30.30
CA GLU A 5 4.25 -17.44 30.26
C GLU A 5 4.68 -18.70 31.04
N GLY A 6 5.32 -19.63 30.34
CA GLY A 6 5.86 -20.85 30.93
C GLY A 6 4.95 -22.08 30.94
N SER A 7 3.72 -22.03 30.42
CA SER A 7 2.97 -23.25 30.11
C SER A 7 3.23 -23.68 28.66
N GLU A 8 3.84 -24.85 28.44
CA GLU A 8 3.92 -25.43 27.09
C GLU A 8 2.50 -25.63 26.56
N LEU A 9 2.16 -24.91 25.49
CA LEU A 9 0.92 -25.12 24.76
C LEU A 9 0.91 -26.57 24.27
N VAL A 10 0.08 -27.43 24.89
CA VAL A 10 0.02 -28.86 24.55
C VAL A 10 -0.76 -29.02 23.25
N ILE A 11 -0.06 -28.95 22.12
CA ILE A 11 -0.62 -29.16 20.79
C ILE A 11 0.04 -30.35 20.08
N ASP A 12 -0.76 -31.15 19.39
CA ASP A 12 -0.23 -32.16 18.47
C ASP A 12 0.11 -31.52 17.12
N ARG A 13 1.34 -31.03 17.01
CA ARG A 13 1.87 -30.44 15.77
C ARG A 13 1.80 -31.42 14.58
N LYS A 14 1.96 -32.72 14.81
CA LYS A 14 1.91 -33.73 13.74
C LYS A 14 0.48 -33.93 13.23
N ALA A 15 -0.51 -33.88 14.11
CA ALA A 15 -1.92 -33.90 13.72
C ALA A 15 -2.29 -32.64 12.94
N ARG A 16 -1.92 -31.46 13.42
CA ARG A 16 -2.18 -30.18 12.73
C ARG A 16 -1.59 -30.12 11.32
N MET A 17 -0.40 -30.67 11.11
CA MET A 17 0.23 -30.78 9.79
C MET A 17 -0.56 -31.63 8.77
N LYS A 18 -1.58 -32.37 9.20
CA LYS A 18 -2.47 -33.17 8.34
C LYS A 18 -3.83 -32.52 8.07
N LEU A 19 -4.14 -31.41 8.74
CA LEU A 19 -5.39 -30.69 8.50
C LEU A 19 -5.46 -30.22 7.03
N PRO A 20 -6.65 -30.20 6.40
CA PRO A 20 -6.85 -29.77 5.02
C PRO A 20 -6.66 -28.26 4.87
N TYR A 21 -6.16 -27.81 3.72
CA TYR A 21 -5.99 -26.39 3.42
C TYR A 21 -7.35 -25.73 3.20
N VAL A 22 -7.50 -24.52 3.74
CA VAL A 22 -8.68 -23.68 3.55
C VAL A 22 -8.26 -22.57 2.61
N GLU A 23 -8.78 -22.60 1.38
CA GLU A 23 -8.52 -21.57 0.38
C GLU A 23 -9.33 -20.31 0.70
N VAL A 24 -8.75 -19.16 0.37
CA VAL A 24 -9.48 -17.89 0.43
C VAL A 24 -10.31 -17.80 -0.85
N GLU A 25 -11.64 -17.79 -0.71
CA GLU A 25 -12.54 -17.77 -1.85
C GLU A 25 -12.62 -16.37 -2.45
N ALA A 26 -12.33 -16.26 -3.75
CA ALA A 26 -12.56 -15.03 -4.52
C ALA A 26 -13.95 -15.06 -5.15
N ARG A 27 -14.61 -13.90 -5.24
CA ARG A 27 -15.85 -13.77 -6.01
C ARG A 27 -15.62 -14.22 -7.47
N PRO A 28 -16.60 -14.84 -8.15
CA PRO A 28 -16.42 -15.29 -9.54
C PRO A 28 -15.95 -14.14 -10.46
N PRO A 29 -14.99 -14.38 -11.38
CA PRO A 29 -14.48 -13.36 -12.28
C PRO A 29 -15.58 -12.56 -12.99
N GLU A 30 -16.58 -13.23 -13.55
CA GLU A 30 -17.71 -12.65 -14.27
C GLU A 30 -18.60 -11.73 -13.42
N THR A 31 -18.54 -11.87 -12.10
CA THR A 31 -19.23 -11.01 -11.14
C THR A 31 -18.32 -9.85 -10.71
N ARG A 32 -17.09 -10.15 -10.26
CA ARG A 32 -16.20 -9.14 -9.66
C ARG A 32 -15.64 -8.11 -10.63
N VAL A 33 -15.72 -8.35 -11.94
CA VAL A 33 -15.37 -7.35 -12.97
C VAL A 33 -16.49 -6.33 -13.22
N ARG A 34 -17.66 -6.45 -12.58
CA ARG A 34 -18.81 -5.54 -12.82
C ARG A 34 -18.94 -4.44 -11.77
N ASP A 35 -18.13 -4.49 -10.73
CA ASP A 35 -18.16 -3.57 -9.61
C ASP A 35 -16.76 -3.41 -8.99
N PHE A 36 -16.64 -2.48 -8.06
CA PHE A 36 -15.42 -2.22 -7.29
C PHE A 36 -15.49 -2.80 -5.87
N GLU A 37 -16.40 -3.75 -5.61
CA GLU A 37 -16.53 -4.40 -4.30
C GLU A 37 -15.32 -5.32 -4.00
N PRO A 38 -15.07 -5.68 -2.73
CA PRO A 38 -13.94 -6.53 -2.34
C PRO A 38 -13.82 -7.81 -3.16
N THR A 39 -12.60 -8.17 -3.56
CA THR A 39 -12.35 -9.36 -4.42
C THR A 39 -12.68 -10.67 -3.71
N PHE A 40 -12.35 -10.76 -2.43
CA PHE A 40 -12.46 -11.99 -1.64
C PHE A 40 -13.75 -12.00 -0.81
N ILE A 41 -14.32 -13.18 -0.65
CA ILE A 41 -15.47 -13.44 0.21
C ILE A 41 -14.98 -13.52 1.66
N THR A 42 -15.66 -12.82 2.56
CA THR A 42 -15.35 -12.86 3.99
C THR A 42 -15.62 -14.25 4.55
N MET A 43 -14.64 -14.80 5.28
CA MET A 43 -14.78 -16.09 5.95
C MET A 43 -15.88 -16.03 7.02
N THR A 44 -16.58 -17.14 7.21
CA THR A 44 -17.42 -17.36 8.39
C THR A 44 -16.55 -17.61 9.65
N PRO A 45 -17.10 -17.41 10.86
CA PRO A 45 -16.41 -17.78 12.09
C PRO A 45 -15.87 -19.22 12.11
N ASP A 46 -16.66 -20.19 11.65
CA ASP A 46 -16.25 -21.60 11.63
C ASP A 46 -15.08 -21.85 10.67
N GLU A 47 -15.10 -21.23 9.48
CA GLU A 47 -14.00 -21.32 8.51
C GLU A 47 -12.72 -20.66 9.04
N ALA A 48 -12.84 -19.49 9.69
CA ALA A 48 -11.70 -18.79 10.29
C ALA A 48 -11.07 -19.62 11.42
N MET A 49 -11.89 -20.23 12.29
CA MET A 49 -11.42 -21.14 13.35
C MET A 49 -10.67 -22.35 12.77
N GLN A 50 -11.24 -23.01 11.76
CA GLN A 50 -10.61 -24.17 11.09
C GLN A 50 -9.30 -23.79 10.39
N ALA A 51 -9.27 -22.64 9.72
CA ALA A 51 -8.06 -22.14 9.06
C ALA A 51 -6.95 -21.81 10.08
N ALA A 52 -7.31 -21.21 11.23
CA ALA A 52 -6.35 -20.87 12.29
C ALA A 52 -5.79 -22.11 13.01
N GLU A 53 -6.59 -23.17 13.20
CA GLU A 53 -6.16 -24.44 13.81
C GLU A 53 -4.94 -25.07 13.07
N ARG A 54 -4.78 -24.76 11.77
CA ARG A 54 -3.62 -25.19 10.99
C ARG A 54 -2.29 -24.64 11.52
N CYS A 55 -2.29 -23.57 12.29
CA CYS A 55 -1.08 -23.06 12.94
C CYS A 55 -0.46 -24.14 13.82
N ILE A 56 0.82 -24.46 13.62
CA ILE A 56 1.50 -25.50 14.39
C ILE A 56 2.24 -24.94 15.62
N HIS A 57 2.05 -23.66 15.94
CA HIS A 57 2.78 -22.89 16.96
C HIS A 57 4.26 -23.29 17.00
N CYS A 58 4.97 -22.83 15.95
CA CYS A 58 6.42 -22.99 15.84
C CYS A 58 7.11 -22.51 17.13
N PRO A 59 8.24 -23.12 17.53
CA PRO A 59 9.07 -22.58 18.60
C PRO A 59 9.44 -21.12 18.33
N ASP A 60 9.62 -20.37 19.41
CA ASP A 60 10.02 -18.97 19.40
C ASP A 60 11.52 -18.81 19.02
N PRO A 61 11.91 -17.85 18.16
CA PRO A 61 11.04 -17.00 17.34
C PRO A 61 10.39 -17.76 16.18
N ALA A 62 9.08 -17.58 16.03
CA ALA A 62 8.34 -18.19 14.94
C ALA A 62 8.69 -17.49 13.60
N PRO A 63 8.98 -18.23 12.51
CA PRO A 63 9.41 -17.61 11.25
C PRO A 63 8.44 -16.58 10.65
N CYS A 64 7.13 -16.74 10.89
CA CYS A 64 6.13 -15.78 10.43
C CYS A 64 6.20 -14.44 11.18
N VAL A 65 6.61 -14.44 12.45
CA VAL A 65 6.81 -13.25 13.28
C VAL A 65 8.04 -12.49 12.79
N GLU A 66 9.16 -13.19 12.57
CA GLU A 66 10.40 -12.61 12.05
C GLU A 66 10.22 -11.99 10.65
N ALA A 67 9.42 -12.64 9.79
CA ALA A 67 9.17 -12.16 8.44
C ALA A 67 8.13 -11.03 8.36
N CYS A 68 7.40 -10.74 9.44
CA CYS A 68 6.50 -9.60 9.51
C CYS A 68 7.31 -8.36 9.92
N PRO A 69 7.34 -7.27 9.13
CA PRO A 69 8.10 -6.07 9.52
C PRO A 69 7.62 -5.42 10.83
N LEU A 70 6.36 -5.66 11.22
CA LEU A 70 5.80 -5.21 12.50
C LEU A 70 6.02 -6.21 13.65
N HIS A 71 6.59 -7.39 13.37
CA HIS A 71 6.75 -8.48 14.32
C HIS A 71 5.46 -8.86 15.05
N ASN A 72 4.34 -8.90 14.32
CA ASN A 72 3.05 -9.32 14.86
C ASN A 72 3.16 -10.71 15.52
N ASP A 73 2.60 -10.89 16.72
CA ASP A 73 2.50 -12.21 17.38
C ASP A 73 1.41 -13.06 16.73
N ILE A 74 1.72 -13.53 15.52
CA ILE A 74 0.83 -14.35 14.69
C ILE A 74 0.46 -15.66 15.40
N PRO A 75 1.37 -16.42 16.04
CA PRO A 75 0.99 -17.63 16.75
C PRO A 75 -0.07 -17.41 17.84
N SER A 76 0.06 -16.35 18.66
CA SER A 76 -0.97 -16.05 19.67
C SER A 76 -2.29 -15.60 19.05
N ALA A 77 -2.25 -14.80 17.97
CA ALA A 77 -3.47 -14.45 17.24
C ALA A 77 -4.18 -15.68 16.69
N MET A 78 -3.45 -16.62 16.07
CA MET A 78 -4.02 -17.89 15.58
C MET A 78 -4.64 -18.73 16.70
N TRP A 79 -4.00 -18.78 17.87
CA TRP A 79 -4.55 -19.48 19.03
C TRP A 79 -5.91 -18.89 19.44
N LEU A 80 -6.01 -17.57 19.55
CA LEU A 80 -7.24 -16.90 19.94
C LEU A 80 -8.35 -17.08 18.90
N ILE A 81 -8.01 -17.05 17.61
CA ILE A 81 -8.97 -17.34 16.53
C ILE A 81 -9.51 -18.76 16.65
N GLU A 82 -8.63 -19.76 16.83
CA GLU A 82 -9.04 -21.16 17.01
C GLU A 82 -10.00 -21.35 18.19
N GLN A 83 -9.84 -20.58 19.26
CA GLN A 83 -10.72 -20.61 20.44
C GLN A 83 -12.00 -19.76 20.28
N GLY A 84 -12.19 -19.09 19.15
CA GLY A 84 -13.33 -18.19 18.91
C GLY A 84 -13.24 -16.81 19.60
N ASP A 85 -12.08 -16.46 20.16
CA ASP A 85 -11.82 -15.14 20.76
C ASP A 85 -11.29 -14.15 19.70
N PHE A 86 -12.17 -13.78 18.77
CA PHE A 86 -11.80 -12.92 17.63
C PHE A 86 -11.44 -11.49 18.05
N ILE A 87 -12.09 -10.96 19.10
CA ILE A 87 -11.78 -9.63 19.62
C ILE A 87 -10.39 -9.61 20.26
N GLY A 88 -10.04 -10.65 21.03
CA GLY A 88 -8.71 -10.84 21.59
C GLY A 88 -7.66 -10.98 20.49
N ALA A 89 -7.93 -11.76 19.45
CA ALA A 89 -7.03 -11.91 18.31
C ALA A 89 -6.79 -10.58 17.56
N ALA A 90 -7.82 -9.77 17.35
CA ALA A 90 -7.68 -8.45 16.76
C ALA A 90 -6.85 -7.51 17.65
N GLU A 91 -6.95 -7.63 18.98
CA GLU A 91 -6.12 -6.87 19.91
C GLU A 91 -4.63 -7.24 19.80
N ILE A 92 -4.30 -8.52 19.59
CA ILE A 92 -2.90 -8.95 19.36
C ILE A 92 -2.29 -8.20 18.18
N TYR A 93 -2.98 -8.12 17.04
CA TYR A 93 -2.49 -7.38 15.88
C TYR A 93 -2.35 -5.87 16.14
N ARG A 94 -3.27 -5.28 16.94
CA ARG A 94 -3.23 -3.85 17.31
C ARG A 94 -2.08 -3.45 18.22
N GLN A 95 -1.42 -4.41 18.90
CA GLN A 95 -0.27 -4.10 19.76
C GLN A 95 0.90 -3.55 18.94
N THR A 96 1.17 -4.17 17.80
CA THR A 96 2.28 -3.86 16.91
C THR A 96 1.86 -3.05 15.69
N SER A 97 0.60 -3.12 15.24
CA SER A 97 0.10 -2.43 14.04
C SER A 97 -0.90 -1.30 14.36
N THR A 98 -0.74 -0.16 13.69
CA THR A 98 -1.72 0.96 13.69
C THR A 98 -2.87 0.73 12.70
N MET A 99 -2.72 -0.19 11.74
CA MET A 99 -3.76 -0.44 10.74
C MET A 99 -3.75 -1.90 10.28
N PRO A 100 -3.96 -2.87 11.19
CA PRO A 100 -4.01 -4.28 10.81
C PRO A 100 -5.14 -4.59 9.81
N GLU A 101 -6.23 -3.80 9.81
CA GLU A 101 -7.27 -3.87 8.78
C GLU A 101 -6.70 -3.68 7.37
N VAL A 102 -5.70 -2.82 7.21
CA VAL A 102 -5.07 -2.52 5.92
C VAL A 102 -4.02 -3.57 5.59
N CYS A 103 -3.09 -3.83 6.53
CA CYS A 103 -1.98 -4.77 6.33
C CYS A 103 -2.47 -6.16 5.90
N GLY A 104 -3.50 -6.71 6.56
CA GLY A 104 -4.06 -8.00 6.20
C GLY A 104 -4.63 -8.08 4.77
N ARG A 105 -5.00 -6.94 4.17
CA ARG A 105 -5.51 -6.86 2.78
C ARG A 105 -4.40 -6.71 1.76
N VAL A 106 -3.43 -5.82 2.03
CA VAL A 106 -2.51 -5.30 1.01
C VAL A 106 -1.08 -5.80 1.11
N CYS A 107 -0.66 -6.40 2.23
CA CYS A 107 0.68 -6.97 2.33
C CYS A 107 0.89 -8.07 1.27
N PRO A 108 2.12 -8.20 0.73
CA PRO A 108 2.52 -9.34 -0.10
C PRO A 108 2.85 -10.52 0.83
N HIS A 109 1.81 -11.11 1.43
CA HIS A 109 1.94 -12.14 2.46
C HIS A 109 2.80 -13.33 2.01
N GLU A 110 2.75 -13.68 0.72
CA GLU A 110 3.58 -14.70 0.07
C GLU A 110 5.09 -14.39 0.10
N ALA A 111 5.46 -13.12 0.20
CA ALA A 111 6.85 -12.68 0.36
C ALA A 111 7.23 -12.42 1.83
N LEU A 112 6.24 -12.41 2.73
CA LEU A 112 6.39 -12.08 4.15
C LEU A 112 5.96 -13.26 5.03
N CYS A 113 4.99 -13.05 5.92
CA CYS A 113 4.62 -13.97 6.98
C CYS A 113 4.10 -15.34 6.47
N GLN A 114 3.37 -15.39 5.35
CA GLN A 114 2.88 -16.65 4.79
C GLN A 114 3.99 -17.38 4.04
N GLY A 115 4.83 -16.68 3.28
CA GLY A 115 6.00 -17.27 2.62
C GLY A 115 7.03 -17.83 3.61
N ALA A 116 7.17 -17.21 4.78
CA ALA A 116 8.01 -17.72 5.85
C ALA A 116 7.37 -18.86 6.67
N CYS A 117 6.06 -19.10 6.52
CA CYS A 117 5.38 -20.16 7.24
C CYS A 117 6.02 -21.51 6.93
N VAL A 118 6.34 -22.30 7.96
CA VAL A 118 6.96 -23.63 7.76
C VAL A 118 6.10 -24.59 6.94
N ARG A 119 4.78 -24.34 6.87
CA ARG A 119 3.83 -25.10 6.04
C ARG A 119 3.90 -24.74 4.56
N ASP A 120 4.43 -23.56 4.22
CA ASP A 120 4.55 -23.09 2.84
C ASP A 120 5.49 -23.96 1.99
N LYS A 121 6.38 -24.73 2.63
CA LYS A 121 7.16 -25.79 1.95
C LYS A 121 6.30 -26.85 1.24
N ARG A 122 5.01 -26.93 1.58
CA ARG A 122 4.00 -27.78 0.91
C ARG A 122 3.04 -26.98 0.02
N GLY A 123 3.21 -25.67 -0.11
CA GLY A 123 2.30 -24.77 -0.82
C GLY A 123 1.00 -24.47 -0.06
N GLU A 124 0.94 -24.77 1.25
CA GLU A 124 -0.28 -24.62 2.06
C GLU A 124 -0.01 -23.89 3.40
N PRO A 125 0.44 -22.62 3.36
CA PRO A 125 0.72 -21.83 4.55
C PRO A 125 -0.53 -21.64 5.43
N VAL A 126 -0.36 -21.09 6.63
CA VAL A 126 -1.51 -20.51 7.34
C VAL A 126 -1.88 -19.22 6.61
N ILE A 127 -3.17 -19.00 6.33
CA ILE A 127 -3.67 -17.82 5.59
C ILE A 127 -3.74 -16.57 6.50
N THR A 128 -2.60 -16.18 7.06
CA THR A 128 -2.47 -15.12 8.07
C THR A 128 -3.13 -13.81 7.64
N GLY A 129 -2.98 -13.38 6.39
CA GLY A 129 -3.56 -12.12 5.91
C GLY A 129 -5.09 -12.12 5.95
N ALA A 130 -5.71 -13.18 5.42
CA ALA A 130 -7.16 -13.32 5.44
C ALA A 130 -7.72 -13.44 6.87
N LEU A 131 -6.99 -14.12 7.76
CA LEU A 131 -7.36 -14.24 9.17
C LEU A 131 -7.21 -12.92 9.94
N GLU A 132 -6.19 -12.11 9.64
CA GLU A 132 -6.04 -10.74 10.15
C GLU A 132 -7.20 -9.85 9.68
N VAL A 133 -7.59 -9.94 8.40
CA VAL A 133 -8.77 -9.25 7.86
C VAL A 133 -10.04 -9.67 8.57
N PHE A 134 -10.26 -10.98 8.74
CA PHE A 134 -11.43 -11.51 9.41
C PHE A 134 -11.57 -10.96 10.84
N VAL A 135 -10.54 -11.08 11.69
CA VAL A 135 -10.66 -10.67 13.10
C VAL A 135 -10.79 -9.16 13.25
N THR A 136 -10.10 -8.39 12.41
CA THR A 136 -10.16 -6.93 12.49
C THR A 136 -11.51 -6.40 12.01
N SER A 137 -12.09 -7.02 10.98
CA SER A 137 -13.44 -6.69 10.50
C SER A 137 -14.50 -7.13 11.51
N TYR A 138 -14.38 -8.35 12.07
CA TYR A 138 -15.25 -8.83 13.15
C TYR A 138 -15.23 -7.88 14.35
N ARG A 139 -14.05 -7.38 14.74
CA ARG A 139 -13.95 -6.39 15.81
C ARG A 139 -14.76 -5.14 15.49
N ARG A 140 -14.56 -4.51 14.33
CA ARG A 140 -15.28 -3.29 13.94
C ARG A 140 -16.80 -3.44 14.04
N GLU A 141 -17.32 -4.61 13.68
CA GLU A 141 -18.75 -4.90 13.72
C GLU A 141 -19.29 -5.18 15.14
N ASN A 142 -18.46 -5.73 16.03
CA ASN A 142 -18.92 -6.29 17.31
C ASN A 142 -18.38 -5.56 18.56
N ALA A 143 -17.37 -4.70 18.40
CA ALA A 143 -16.75 -3.97 19.50
C ALA A 143 -16.12 -2.64 19.03
N PRO A 144 -16.14 -1.59 19.86
CA PRO A 144 -15.46 -0.34 19.51
C PRO A 144 -13.93 -0.53 19.45
N THR A 145 -13.30 0.09 18.46
CA THR A 145 -11.85 0.29 18.47
C THR A 145 -11.53 1.34 19.53
N LYS A 146 -10.66 1.01 20.50
CA LYS A 146 -10.25 1.92 21.56
C LYS A 146 -8.77 2.17 21.41
N ILE A 147 -8.40 3.39 21.04
CA ILE A 147 -7.01 3.82 21.02
C ILE A 147 -6.76 4.64 22.30
N PRO A 148 -5.84 4.22 23.18
CA PRO A 148 -5.61 4.93 24.44
C PRO A 148 -4.87 6.24 24.20
N ALA A 149 -5.40 7.37 24.67
CA ALA A 149 -4.68 8.65 24.66
C ALA A 149 -3.78 8.79 25.89
N GLY A 150 -2.58 9.34 25.70
CA GLY A 150 -1.64 9.62 26.78
C GLY A 150 -2.03 10.83 27.62
N LYS A 151 -1.34 11.03 28.75
CA LYS A 151 -1.49 12.26 29.54
C LYS A 151 -0.90 13.44 28.77
N PHE A 152 -1.69 14.50 28.61
CA PHE A 152 -1.28 15.68 27.85
C PHE A 152 0.09 16.23 28.30
N THR A 153 1.01 16.38 27.34
CA THR A 153 2.39 16.81 27.56
C THR A 153 2.59 18.32 27.41
N GLY A 154 1.64 19.03 26.78
CA GLY A 154 1.81 20.43 26.39
C GLY A 154 2.52 20.62 25.05
N LYS A 155 3.03 19.55 24.43
CA LYS A 155 3.89 19.61 23.25
C LYS A 155 3.09 19.44 21.96
N LYS A 156 3.50 20.15 20.90
CA LYS A 156 2.81 20.16 19.59
C LYS A 156 3.71 19.58 18.49
N VAL A 157 3.14 18.67 17.70
CA VAL A 157 3.82 18.05 16.55
C VAL A 157 2.99 18.22 15.27
N ALA A 158 3.63 18.65 14.19
CA ALA A 158 3.05 18.65 12.86
C ALA A 158 3.47 17.39 12.10
N ILE A 159 2.51 16.77 11.41
CA ILE A 159 2.76 15.66 10.48
C ILE A 159 2.40 16.14 9.08
N VAL A 160 3.29 15.95 8.12
CA VAL A 160 3.13 16.37 6.73
C VAL A 160 2.86 15.14 5.86
N GLY A 161 1.62 14.99 5.42
CA GLY A 161 1.12 13.84 4.67
C GLY A 161 0.32 12.87 5.54
N SER A 162 -0.87 12.48 5.06
CA SER A 162 -1.79 11.59 5.79
C SER A 162 -1.78 10.14 5.30
N GLY A 163 -0.66 9.71 4.71
CA GLY A 163 -0.44 8.31 4.32
C GLY A 163 -0.17 7.39 5.51
N PRO A 164 0.10 6.09 5.27
CA PRO A 164 0.27 5.09 6.33
C PRO A 164 1.27 5.47 7.42
N SER A 165 2.43 5.99 7.01
CA SER A 165 3.49 6.45 7.90
C SER A 165 3.03 7.61 8.79
N GLY A 166 2.38 8.63 8.23
CA GLY A 166 1.86 9.77 8.99
C GLY A 166 0.76 9.37 9.99
N LEU A 167 -0.19 8.53 9.56
CA LEU A 167 -1.25 8.02 10.45
C LEU A 167 -0.69 7.16 11.59
N ALA A 168 0.32 6.34 11.29
CA ALA A 168 1.02 5.53 12.29
C ALA A 168 1.77 6.38 13.32
N CYS A 169 2.47 7.43 12.85
CA CYS A 169 3.16 8.38 13.70
C CYS A 169 2.17 9.15 14.60
N ALA A 170 1.06 9.62 14.02
CA ALA A 170 0.01 10.34 14.74
C ALA A 170 -0.56 9.53 15.91
N GLU A 171 -0.92 8.26 15.66
CA GLU A 171 -1.45 7.40 16.72
C GLU A 171 -0.46 7.30 17.89
N GLN A 172 0.81 7.02 17.61
CA GLN A 172 1.81 6.83 18.65
C GLN A 172 2.09 8.12 19.44
N LEU A 173 2.13 9.27 18.78
CA LEU A 173 2.32 10.56 19.44
C LEU A 173 1.15 10.93 20.35
N ILE A 174 -0.09 10.66 19.92
CA ILE A 174 -1.30 10.88 20.75
C ILE A 174 -1.32 9.92 21.95
N ARG A 175 -0.93 8.66 21.75
CA ARG A 175 -0.75 7.69 22.85
C ARG A 175 0.29 8.14 23.88
N LYS A 176 1.27 8.95 23.45
CA LYS A 176 2.28 9.58 24.31
C LYS A 176 1.86 10.93 24.89
N GLY A 177 0.68 11.44 24.50
CA GLY A 177 0.05 12.64 25.07
C GLY A 177 0.38 13.95 24.36
N HIS A 178 0.99 13.90 23.18
CA HIS A 178 1.29 15.09 22.38
C HIS A 178 0.06 15.55 21.57
N SER A 179 -0.05 16.85 21.31
CA SER A 179 -1.00 17.38 20.33
C SER A 179 -0.48 17.18 18.92
N VAL A 180 -1.30 16.61 18.04
CA VAL A 180 -0.91 16.27 16.66
C VAL A 180 -1.83 16.93 15.66
N SER A 181 -1.24 17.64 14.70
CA SER A 181 -1.91 18.18 13.53
C SER A 181 -1.32 17.55 12.27
N ILE A 182 -2.16 17.00 11.40
CA ILE A 182 -1.79 16.34 10.15
C ILE A 182 -2.17 17.25 8.98
N PHE A 183 -1.18 17.72 8.23
CA PHE A 183 -1.34 18.53 7.03
C PHE A 183 -1.40 17.61 5.81
N GLU A 184 -2.47 17.72 5.02
CA GLU A 184 -2.70 16.92 3.83
C GLU A 184 -2.95 17.83 2.63
N ALA A 185 -2.26 17.56 1.52
CA ALA A 185 -2.38 18.34 0.30
C ALA A 185 -3.71 18.05 -0.44
N ALA A 186 -4.25 16.84 -0.30
CA ALA A 186 -5.49 16.43 -0.92
C ALA A 186 -6.76 16.84 -0.13
N PRO A 187 -7.95 16.80 -0.75
CA PRO A 187 -9.20 17.14 -0.08
C PRO A 187 -9.65 16.17 1.00
N ALA A 188 -9.21 14.91 0.95
CA ALA A 188 -9.46 13.88 1.95
C ALA A 188 -8.16 13.17 2.37
N PRO A 189 -8.05 12.69 3.63
CA PRO A 189 -6.84 12.03 4.12
C PRO A 189 -6.77 10.54 3.75
N GLY A 190 -5.58 9.95 3.86
CA GLY A 190 -5.31 8.52 3.67
C GLY A 190 -4.16 8.21 2.71
N GLY A 191 -3.64 9.22 2.00
CA GLY A 191 -2.55 9.04 1.03
C GLY A 191 -2.84 7.91 0.03
N LEU A 192 -1.86 7.05 -0.22
CA LEU A 192 -1.99 5.89 -1.13
C LEU A 192 -3.17 4.96 -0.79
N LEU A 193 -3.57 4.86 0.48
CA LEU A 193 -4.69 4.00 0.89
C LEU A 193 -6.01 4.46 0.27
N LEU A 194 -6.19 5.78 0.13
CA LEU A 194 -7.35 6.37 -0.53
C LEU A 194 -7.10 6.54 -2.03
N TYR A 195 -5.98 7.17 -2.40
CA TYR A 195 -5.70 7.65 -3.77
C TYR A 195 -4.86 6.69 -4.64
N GLY A 196 -4.61 5.47 -4.20
CA GLY A 196 -3.85 4.49 -5.00
C GLY A 196 -4.53 3.14 -5.08
N ILE A 197 -4.70 2.50 -3.92
CA ILE A 197 -5.16 1.11 -3.85
C ILE A 197 -6.66 1.04 -4.17
N PRO A 198 -7.13 0.27 -5.18
CA PRO A 198 -8.56 0.22 -5.51
C PRO A 198 -9.45 -0.42 -4.44
N ASN A 199 -10.74 -0.12 -4.45
CA ASN A 199 -11.73 -0.62 -3.47
C ASN A 199 -11.86 -2.14 -3.46
N PHE A 200 -11.67 -2.77 -4.62
CA PHE A 200 -11.69 -4.22 -4.72
C PHE A 200 -10.52 -4.91 -4.01
N LYS A 201 -9.48 -4.15 -3.59
CA LYS A 201 -8.38 -4.59 -2.70
C LYS A 201 -8.51 -4.02 -1.30
N LEU A 202 -8.78 -2.72 -1.19
CA LEU A 202 -8.91 -1.99 0.07
C LEU A 202 -10.11 -1.04 -0.01
N ALA A 203 -11.23 -1.45 0.59
CA ALA A 203 -12.43 -0.63 0.65
C ALA A 203 -12.18 0.70 1.39
N LYS A 204 -12.75 1.80 0.88
CA LYS A 204 -12.46 3.15 1.40
C LYS A 204 -13.03 3.39 2.78
N ASP A 205 -14.15 2.77 3.10
CA ASP A 205 -14.76 2.80 4.42
C ASP A 205 -13.79 2.29 5.52
N VAL A 206 -12.92 1.32 5.21
CA VAL A 206 -11.85 0.88 6.12
C VAL A 206 -10.85 2.01 6.40
N VAL A 207 -10.45 2.75 5.36
CA VAL A 207 -9.53 3.89 5.50
C VAL A 207 -10.19 5.03 6.28
N GLU A 208 -11.45 5.33 5.95
CA GLU A 208 -12.25 6.34 6.64
C GLU A 208 -12.44 6.00 8.11
N ALA A 209 -12.68 4.74 8.46
CA ALA A 209 -12.79 4.28 9.84
C ALA A 209 -11.49 4.53 10.62
N ILE A 210 -10.32 4.22 10.04
CA ILE A 210 -9.02 4.47 10.67
C ILE A 210 -8.78 5.98 10.89
N VAL A 211 -9.10 6.80 9.87
CA VAL A 211 -8.99 8.26 9.98
C VAL A 211 -9.94 8.79 11.07
N ASN A 212 -11.16 8.27 11.15
CA ASN A 212 -12.15 8.70 12.13
C ASN A 212 -11.74 8.31 13.55
N ASP A 213 -11.20 7.11 13.76
CA ASP A 213 -10.64 6.72 15.06
C ASP A 213 -9.55 7.70 15.52
N LEU A 214 -8.68 8.15 14.61
CA LEU A 214 -7.63 9.13 14.92
C LEU A 214 -8.21 10.50 15.27
N LYS A 215 -9.25 10.95 14.55
CA LYS A 215 -9.97 12.20 14.89
C LYS A 215 -10.61 12.10 16.26
N GLU A 216 -11.23 10.97 16.60
CA GLU A 216 -11.89 10.74 17.89
C GLU A 216 -10.92 10.84 19.08
N ILE A 217 -9.67 10.43 18.90
CA ILE A 217 -8.63 10.56 19.93
C ILE A 217 -7.88 11.90 19.90
N GLY A 218 -8.26 12.82 19.02
CA GLY A 218 -7.78 14.21 19.02
C GLY A 218 -6.76 14.57 17.94
N ALA A 219 -6.58 13.73 16.90
CA ALA A 219 -5.82 14.15 15.72
C ALA A 219 -6.57 15.24 14.94
N GLU A 220 -5.92 16.36 14.68
CA GLU A 220 -6.45 17.42 13.83
C GLU A 220 -6.00 17.18 12.38
N PHE A 221 -6.93 17.21 11.42
CA PHE A 221 -6.60 17.08 9.98
C PHE A 221 -6.80 18.43 9.28
N ILE A 222 -5.72 18.98 8.74
CA ILE A 222 -5.70 20.22 7.96
C ILE A 222 -5.54 19.83 6.49
N LEU A 223 -6.66 19.74 5.79
CA LEU A 223 -6.75 19.28 4.40
C LEU A 223 -6.49 20.44 3.42
N ASN A 224 -6.31 20.12 2.13
CA ASN A 224 -6.03 21.09 1.06
C ASN A 224 -4.86 22.04 1.39
N THR A 225 -3.84 21.55 2.09
CA THR A 225 -2.68 22.35 2.50
C THR A 225 -1.40 21.63 2.11
N ARG A 226 -0.75 22.11 1.04
CA ARG A 226 0.51 21.56 0.55
C ARG A 226 1.69 22.26 1.22
N ILE A 227 2.35 21.56 2.14
CA ILE A 227 3.65 21.98 2.68
C ILE A 227 4.70 21.89 1.57
N GLY A 228 5.56 22.91 1.46
CA GLY A 228 6.47 23.15 0.35
C GLY A 228 5.93 24.08 -0.73
N LYS A 229 4.64 24.44 -0.68
CA LYS A 229 4.01 25.37 -1.64
C LYS A 229 3.13 26.42 -0.96
N ASP A 230 2.13 25.97 -0.20
CA ASP A 230 1.17 26.85 0.48
C ASP A 230 1.72 27.33 1.84
N LYS A 231 2.51 26.47 2.50
CA LYS A 231 3.26 26.73 3.74
C LYS A 231 4.64 26.07 3.64
N THR A 232 5.60 26.52 4.44
CA THR A 232 6.93 25.89 4.56
C THR A 232 7.08 25.18 5.90
N ILE A 233 8.10 24.33 6.03
CA ILE A 233 8.44 23.70 7.32
C ILE A 233 8.76 24.77 8.38
N ASP A 234 9.48 25.83 8.01
CA ASP A 234 9.74 26.98 8.89
C ASP A 234 8.45 27.61 9.44
N SER A 235 7.44 27.81 8.58
CA SER A 235 6.16 28.38 9.02
C SER A 235 5.42 27.50 10.02
N LEU A 236 5.63 26.17 10.00
CA LEU A 236 5.07 25.28 11.02
C LEU A 236 5.75 25.51 12.37
N PHE A 237 7.07 25.69 12.41
CA PHE A 237 7.74 26.07 13.65
C PHE A 237 7.27 27.43 14.17
N GLU A 238 7.04 28.41 13.28
CA GLU A 238 6.46 29.71 13.63
C GLU A 238 5.02 29.60 14.19
N ASP A 239 4.22 28.65 13.69
CA ASP A 239 2.89 28.30 14.21
C ASP A 239 2.93 27.59 15.60
N GLY A 240 4.13 27.35 16.13
CA GLY A 240 4.35 26.81 17.48
C GLY A 240 4.40 25.29 17.56
N TYR A 241 4.62 24.60 16.44
CA TYR A 241 4.99 23.18 16.45
C TYR A 241 6.46 23.05 16.89
N GLU A 242 6.75 22.09 17.75
CA GLU A 242 8.11 21.87 18.29
C GLU A 242 8.86 20.77 17.54
N ALA A 243 8.14 19.94 16.78
CA ALA A 243 8.69 18.94 15.89
C ALA A 243 7.81 18.78 14.64
N VAL A 244 8.42 18.39 13.53
CA VAL A 244 7.74 18.10 12.27
C VAL A 244 8.13 16.72 11.76
N TYR A 245 7.14 15.91 11.38
CA TYR A 245 7.35 14.62 10.71
C TYR A 245 6.90 14.68 9.26
N ILE A 246 7.79 14.37 8.32
CA ILE A 246 7.53 14.39 6.88
C ILE A 246 7.27 12.96 6.39
N SER A 247 6.04 12.72 5.92
CA SER A 247 5.56 11.42 5.45
C SER A 247 4.75 11.56 4.16
N VAL A 248 5.27 12.34 3.21
CA VAL A 248 4.59 12.68 1.95
C VAL A 248 4.64 11.59 0.88
N GLY A 249 5.45 10.56 1.09
CA GLY A 249 5.67 9.46 0.14
C GLY A 249 6.30 9.91 -1.18
N THR A 250 6.18 9.06 -2.21
CA THR A 250 6.55 9.37 -3.60
C THR A 250 5.28 9.39 -4.46
N GLY A 251 4.74 10.58 -4.69
CA GLY A 251 3.44 10.76 -5.35
C GLY A 251 3.51 11.24 -6.81
N ILE A 252 4.70 11.44 -7.38
CA ILE A 252 4.85 11.96 -8.74
C ILE A 252 4.96 10.78 -9.71
N ASP A 253 3.98 10.56 -10.60
CA ASP A 253 4.06 9.48 -11.58
C ASP A 253 5.32 9.59 -12.46
N ALA A 254 5.98 8.45 -12.66
CA ALA A 254 7.04 8.34 -13.65
C ALA A 254 6.44 8.44 -15.06
N THR A 255 7.01 9.33 -15.87
CA THR A 255 6.62 9.51 -17.27
C THR A 255 7.50 8.67 -18.19
N MET A 256 7.10 8.58 -19.46
CA MET A 256 7.91 8.00 -20.53
C MET A 256 8.15 9.06 -21.59
N ASP A 257 9.42 9.37 -21.86
CA ASP A 257 9.81 10.31 -22.90
C ASP A 257 9.78 9.64 -24.28
N VAL A 258 8.57 9.46 -24.80
CA VAL A 258 8.30 8.92 -26.14
C VAL A 258 7.26 9.80 -26.84
N PRO A 259 7.33 9.94 -28.18
CA PRO A 259 6.37 10.76 -28.91
C PRO A 259 4.92 10.33 -28.68
N GLY A 260 4.04 11.29 -28.38
CA GLY A 260 2.61 11.10 -28.19
C GLY A 260 2.19 10.66 -26.78
N ALA A 261 3.08 10.70 -25.79
CA ALA A 261 2.74 10.38 -24.40
C ALA A 261 1.74 11.38 -23.77
N GLU A 262 1.58 12.54 -24.40
CA GLU A 262 0.68 13.63 -24.07
C GLU A 262 -0.67 13.57 -24.83
N LEU A 263 -0.87 12.56 -25.69
CA LEU A 263 -2.11 12.44 -26.47
C LEU A 263 -3.32 12.24 -25.55
N PRO A 264 -4.47 12.85 -25.86
CA PRO A 264 -5.73 12.51 -25.22
C PRO A 264 -5.99 10.99 -25.25
N GLY A 265 -6.37 10.42 -24.10
CA GLY A 265 -6.53 8.97 -23.91
C GLY A 265 -5.27 8.26 -23.37
N VAL A 266 -4.14 8.97 -23.22
CA VAL A 266 -3.00 8.51 -22.43
C VAL A 266 -3.10 9.08 -21.02
N TYR A 267 -3.12 8.22 -20.01
CA TYR A 267 -3.24 8.57 -18.60
C TYR A 267 -1.97 8.20 -17.83
N LEU A 268 -1.65 8.99 -16.82
CA LEU A 268 -0.80 8.55 -15.72
C LEU A 268 -1.60 7.63 -14.79
N ALA A 269 -0.94 6.65 -14.17
CA ALA A 269 -1.62 5.66 -13.34
C ALA A 269 -2.36 6.27 -12.15
N THR A 270 -1.77 7.23 -11.44
CA THR A 270 -2.46 7.90 -10.33
C THR A 270 -3.74 8.54 -10.79
N GLU A 271 -3.69 9.33 -11.87
CA GLU A 271 -4.86 10.01 -12.43
C GLU A 271 -5.95 9.02 -12.81
N PHE A 272 -5.58 7.93 -13.50
CA PHE A 272 -6.50 6.88 -13.89
C PHE A 272 -7.19 6.22 -12.69
N LEU A 273 -6.41 5.81 -11.70
CA LEU A 273 -6.90 5.08 -10.52
C LEU A 273 -7.79 5.94 -9.63
N ILE A 274 -7.38 7.18 -9.34
CA ILE A 274 -8.18 8.04 -8.46
C ILE A 274 -9.53 8.38 -9.08
N ARG A 275 -9.55 8.72 -10.37
CA ARG A 275 -10.79 9.04 -11.09
C ARG A 275 -11.69 7.81 -11.25
N ALA A 276 -11.11 6.61 -11.30
CA ALA A 276 -11.87 5.37 -11.42
C ALA A 276 -12.53 4.95 -10.10
N ASN A 277 -11.86 5.19 -8.96
CA ASN A 277 -12.14 4.46 -7.73
C ASN A 277 -12.43 5.33 -6.49
N VAL A 278 -12.07 6.61 -6.48
CA VAL A 278 -12.29 7.52 -5.34
C VAL A 278 -13.59 8.28 -5.54
N ASP A 279 -14.30 8.56 -4.44
CA ASP A 279 -15.50 9.40 -4.48
C ASP A 279 -15.14 10.79 -5.05
N PRO A 280 -15.88 11.30 -6.05
CA PRO A 280 -15.66 12.64 -6.60
C PRO A 280 -15.57 13.76 -5.56
N ASP A 281 -16.29 13.67 -4.44
CA ASP A 281 -16.25 14.71 -3.40
C ASP A 281 -14.94 14.71 -2.60
N GLN A 282 -14.21 13.58 -2.61
CA GLN A 282 -12.89 13.44 -2.02
C GLN A 282 -11.76 13.86 -2.99
N LEU A 283 -12.09 14.17 -4.24
CA LEU A 283 -11.13 14.54 -5.28
C LEU A 283 -11.06 16.06 -5.51
N PRO A 284 -9.89 16.57 -5.93
CA PRO A 284 -9.78 17.92 -6.49
C PRO A 284 -10.79 18.16 -7.61
N GLU A 285 -11.27 19.39 -7.75
CA GLU A 285 -12.34 19.75 -8.69
C GLU A 285 -12.03 19.33 -10.15
N ASP A 286 -10.76 19.46 -10.57
CA ASP A 286 -10.27 19.08 -11.90
C ASP A 286 -10.25 17.56 -12.14
N LYS A 287 -10.46 16.74 -11.12
CA LYS A 287 -10.36 15.27 -11.17
C LYS A 287 -11.65 14.54 -10.82
N ARG A 288 -12.77 15.24 -10.67
CA ARG A 288 -14.06 14.62 -10.27
C ARG A 288 -14.74 13.78 -11.36
N GLY A 289 -14.34 13.97 -12.62
CA GLY A 289 -14.86 13.17 -13.73
C GLY A 289 -14.21 11.78 -13.78
N LYS A 290 -14.99 10.73 -14.06
CA LYS A 290 -14.45 9.39 -14.35
C LYS A 290 -13.47 9.44 -15.54
N PRO A 291 -12.48 8.53 -15.63
CA PRO A 291 -11.61 8.46 -16.79
C PRO A 291 -12.44 8.01 -18.01
N GLU A 292 -12.25 8.69 -19.13
CA GLU A 292 -12.82 8.29 -20.41
C GLU A 292 -11.95 7.17 -20.99
N ILE A 293 -12.53 5.97 -21.09
CA ILE A 293 -11.85 4.80 -21.66
C ILE A 293 -12.57 4.32 -22.93
N GLY A 294 -11.81 3.76 -23.86
CA GLY A 294 -12.36 3.02 -25.00
C GLY A 294 -12.41 1.51 -24.73
N ASN A 295 -12.61 0.74 -25.81
CA ASN A 295 -12.79 -0.71 -25.71
C ASN A 295 -11.44 -1.43 -25.54
N LYS A 296 -10.35 -0.86 -26.06
CA LYS A 296 -9.00 -1.44 -26.02
C LYS A 296 -8.07 -0.61 -25.15
N VAL A 297 -7.66 -1.16 -24.01
CA VAL A 297 -6.79 -0.48 -23.04
C VAL A 297 -5.44 -1.16 -22.98
N ALA A 298 -4.35 -0.41 -23.12
CA ALA A 298 -3.00 -0.88 -22.78
C ALA A 298 -2.51 -0.27 -21.45
N VAL A 299 -2.02 -1.11 -20.55
CA VAL A 299 -1.34 -0.67 -19.33
C VAL A 299 0.15 -0.95 -19.48
N ILE A 300 0.98 0.08 -19.33
CA ILE A 300 2.43 0.00 -19.48
C ILE A 300 3.07 -0.13 -18.10
N GLY A 301 3.62 -1.30 -17.79
CA GLY A 301 4.21 -1.56 -16.46
C GLY A 301 3.96 -2.99 -15.99
N GLY A 302 4.58 -3.36 -14.86
CA GLY A 302 4.45 -4.70 -14.27
C GLY A 302 4.47 -4.75 -12.75
N GLY A 303 4.31 -3.60 -12.08
CA GLY A 303 4.17 -3.49 -10.63
C GLY A 303 2.73 -3.64 -10.16
N ASP A 304 2.51 -3.51 -8.85
CA ASP A 304 1.16 -3.59 -8.27
C ASP A 304 0.22 -2.52 -8.85
N THR A 305 0.72 -1.30 -9.09
CA THR A 305 -0.03 -0.25 -9.78
C THR A 305 -0.50 -0.69 -11.17
N ALA A 306 0.30 -1.46 -11.92
CA ALA A 306 -0.10 -1.95 -13.22
C ALA A 306 -1.24 -2.97 -13.09
N SER A 307 -1.14 -3.91 -12.14
CA SER A 307 -2.24 -4.84 -11.83
C SER A 307 -3.52 -4.10 -11.44
N ASP A 308 -3.41 -3.07 -10.61
CA ASP A 308 -4.54 -2.25 -10.17
C ASP A 308 -5.18 -1.50 -11.36
N CYS A 309 -4.38 -0.96 -12.28
CA CYS A 309 -4.86 -0.32 -13.51
C CYS A 309 -5.56 -1.31 -14.45
N LEU A 310 -4.97 -2.49 -14.67
CA LEU A 310 -5.56 -3.54 -15.53
C LEU A 310 -6.95 -3.94 -15.02
N ARG A 311 -7.02 -4.24 -13.72
CA ARG A 311 -8.25 -4.69 -13.06
C ARG A 311 -9.31 -3.58 -12.98
N SER A 312 -8.89 -2.32 -12.85
CA SER A 312 -9.80 -1.16 -12.89
C SER A 312 -10.32 -0.90 -14.30
N ALA A 313 -9.48 -1.04 -15.35
CA ALA A 313 -9.92 -0.88 -16.73
C ALA A 313 -11.00 -1.90 -17.13
N LEU A 314 -10.85 -3.16 -16.72
CA LEU A 314 -11.87 -4.20 -16.90
C LEU A 314 -13.20 -3.81 -16.23
N ARG A 315 -13.14 -3.25 -15.01
CA ARG A 315 -14.32 -2.78 -14.25
C ARG A 315 -14.99 -1.55 -14.82
N LEU A 316 -14.25 -0.74 -15.57
CA LEU A 316 -14.80 0.39 -16.30
C LEU A 316 -15.43 -0.01 -17.64
N GLY A 317 -15.37 -1.29 -18.01
CA GLY A 317 -16.06 -1.84 -19.19
C GLY A 317 -15.20 -1.96 -20.45
N ALA A 318 -13.88 -1.96 -20.34
CA ALA A 318 -13.01 -2.28 -21.47
C ALA A 318 -13.19 -3.74 -21.93
N ASP A 319 -13.28 -3.95 -23.24
CA ASP A 319 -13.41 -5.29 -23.85
C ASP A 319 -12.07 -6.04 -23.91
N GLU A 320 -10.99 -5.32 -24.21
CA GLU A 320 -9.63 -5.86 -24.33
C GLU A 320 -8.67 -5.04 -23.46
N VAL A 321 -8.09 -5.69 -22.44
CA VAL A 321 -7.12 -5.05 -21.54
C VAL A 321 -5.80 -5.78 -21.63
N THR A 322 -4.75 -5.08 -22.09
CA THR A 322 -3.42 -5.66 -22.31
C THR A 322 -2.36 -5.00 -21.44
N CYS A 323 -1.60 -5.80 -20.70
CA CYS A 323 -0.37 -5.38 -20.06
C CYS A 323 0.80 -5.44 -21.06
N LEU A 324 1.47 -4.32 -21.29
CA LEU A 324 2.73 -4.27 -22.04
C LEU A 324 3.89 -4.16 -21.06
N TYR A 325 4.70 -5.20 -20.98
CA TYR A 325 5.83 -5.26 -20.04
C TYR A 325 7.13 -5.57 -20.77
N ARG A 326 8.16 -4.75 -20.52
CA ARG A 326 9.44 -4.83 -21.22
C ARG A 326 10.33 -6.01 -20.82
N ARG A 327 10.01 -6.72 -19.73
CA ARG A 327 10.73 -7.93 -19.26
C ARG A 327 9.81 -9.15 -19.30
N THR A 328 10.21 -10.25 -18.68
CA THR A 328 9.37 -11.45 -18.55
C THR A 328 8.59 -11.45 -17.25
N GLU A 329 7.67 -12.41 -17.10
CA GLU A 329 6.90 -12.58 -15.86
C GLU A 329 7.80 -12.74 -14.62
N ALA A 330 8.97 -13.38 -14.77
CA ALA A 330 9.88 -13.63 -13.65
C ALA A 330 10.51 -12.35 -13.06
N GLU A 331 10.61 -11.28 -13.86
CA GLU A 331 11.14 -9.99 -13.38
C GLU A 331 10.05 -8.99 -12.97
N MET A 332 8.77 -9.37 -13.06
CA MET A 332 7.67 -8.47 -12.67
C MET A 332 7.78 -8.13 -11.18
N PRO A 333 7.81 -6.84 -10.82
CA PRO A 333 7.86 -6.43 -9.42
C PRO A 333 6.54 -6.60 -8.68
N GLY A 334 5.40 -6.63 -9.38
CA GLY A 334 4.09 -6.76 -8.75
C GLY A 334 3.83 -8.16 -8.20
N GLY A 335 3.02 -8.22 -7.14
CA GLY A 335 2.67 -9.45 -6.44
C GLY A 335 2.03 -10.50 -7.36
N LYS A 336 2.40 -11.77 -7.16
CA LYS A 336 1.87 -12.88 -7.96
C LYS A 336 0.35 -12.98 -7.80
N LYS A 337 -0.17 -12.79 -6.59
CA LYS A 337 -1.62 -12.83 -6.29
C LYS A 337 -2.41 -11.88 -7.18
N ASP A 338 -2.03 -10.61 -7.23
CA ASP A 338 -2.77 -9.60 -8.00
C ASP A 338 -2.63 -9.81 -9.52
N ARG A 339 -1.48 -10.31 -9.97
CA ARG A 339 -1.25 -10.69 -11.37
C ARG A 339 -2.17 -11.82 -11.82
N GLU A 340 -2.28 -12.89 -11.03
CA GLU A 340 -3.14 -14.03 -11.36
C GLU A 340 -4.61 -13.62 -11.34
N LEU A 341 -5.04 -12.82 -10.34
CA LEU A 341 -6.39 -12.26 -10.31
C LEU A 341 -6.70 -11.41 -11.56
N ALA A 342 -5.75 -10.62 -12.04
CA ALA A 342 -5.91 -9.84 -13.27
C ALA A 342 -6.05 -10.74 -14.51
N LYS A 343 -5.26 -11.82 -14.61
CA LYS A 343 -5.37 -12.82 -15.70
C LYS A 343 -6.73 -13.52 -15.68
N GLU A 344 -7.19 -13.95 -14.49
CA GLU A 344 -8.51 -14.57 -14.30
C GLU A 344 -9.67 -13.63 -14.70
N GLU A 345 -9.51 -12.33 -14.45
CA GLU A 345 -10.48 -11.29 -14.82
C GLU A 345 -10.46 -10.94 -16.32
N GLY A 346 -9.47 -11.43 -17.09
CA GLY A 346 -9.40 -11.29 -18.54
C GLY A 346 -8.25 -10.42 -19.07
N ALA A 347 -7.34 -9.94 -18.20
CA ALA A 347 -6.19 -9.17 -18.64
C ALA A 347 -5.18 -10.07 -19.40
N VAL A 348 -4.74 -9.60 -20.57
CA VAL A 348 -3.74 -10.28 -21.40
C VAL A 348 -2.36 -9.67 -21.17
N TYR A 349 -1.34 -10.50 -21.01
CA TYR A 349 0.04 -10.03 -20.81
C TYR A 349 0.87 -10.21 -22.08
N ARG A 350 1.54 -9.14 -22.51
CA ARG A 350 2.57 -9.15 -23.55
C ARG A 350 3.91 -8.78 -22.93
N PHE A 351 4.70 -9.81 -22.69
CA PHE A 351 6.07 -9.69 -22.18
C PHE A 351 7.03 -9.26 -23.28
N LEU A 352 8.23 -8.86 -22.86
CA LEU A 352 9.31 -8.43 -23.75
C LEU A 352 8.83 -7.40 -24.79
N THR A 353 7.97 -6.49 -24.36
CA THR A 353 7.33 -5.49 -25.22
C THR A 353 7.58 -4.11 -24.63
N GLN A 354 8.26 -3.26 -25.39
CA GLN A 354 8.58 -1.89 -24.98
C GLN A 354 7.92 -0.88 -25.92
N PRO A 355 7.00 -0.02 -25.43
CA PRO A 355 6.49 1.11 -26.20
C PRO A 355 7.63 2.06 -26.63
N ILE A 356 7.55 2.55 -27.85
CA ILE A 356 8.49 3.55 -28.39
C ILE A 356 7.79 4.81 -28.93
N ARG A 357 6.47 4.74 -29.17
CA ARG A 357 5.66 5.86 -29.65
C ARG A 357 4.17 5.55 -29.50
N TYR A 358 3.38 6.57 -29.18
CA TYR A 358 1.92 6.53 -29.24
C TYR A 358 1.43 7.22 -30.52
N ILE A 359 0.41 6.66 -31.15
CA ILE A 359 -0.06 7.08 -32.48
C ILE A 359 -1.47 7.66 -32.33
N ALA A 360 -1.67 8.87 -32.85
CA ALA A 360 -2.96 9.54 -32.86
C ALA A 360 -3.84 9.06 -34.02
N ASP A 361 -5.15 9.04 -33.81
CA ASP A 361 -6.16 8.99 -34.87
C ASP A 361 -6.34 10.36 -35.56
N MET A 362 -7.37 10.47 -36.41
CA MET A 362 -7.71 11.70 -37.11
C MET A 362 -8.26 12.80 -36.19
N ASP A 363 -8.79 12.45 -35.02
CA ASP A 363 -9.32 13.38 -34.03
C ASP A 363 -8.26 13.80 -32.99
N GLY A 364 -7.03 13.28 -33.13
CA GLY A 364 -5.90 13.59 -32.27
C GLY A 364 -5.85 12.75 -30.99
N ARG A 365 -6.68 11.70 -30.86
CA ARG A 365 -6.72 10.80 -29.70
C ARG A 365 -5.84 9.58 -29.92
N VAL A 366 -5.32 8.94 -28.86
CA VAL A 366 -4.52 7.73 -29.02
C VAL A 366 -5.33 6.61 -29.70
N SER A 367 -4.75 5.96 -30.70
CA SER A 367 -5.36 4.85 -31.45
C SER A 367 -4.47 3.61 -31.57
N ALA A 368 -3.16 3.76 -31.30
CA ALA A 368 -2.24 2.64 -31.25
C ALA A 368 -0.96 2.95 -30.46
N VAL A 369 -0.27 1.89 -30.04
CA VAL A 369 1.08 1.94 -29.48
C VAL A 369 2.04 1.22 -30.42
N GLU A 370 3.07 1.92 -30.90
CA GLU A 370 4.21 1.29 -31.57
C GLU A 370 5.18 0.77 -30.52
N CYS A 371 5.58 -0.49 -30.65
CA CYS A 371 6.43 -1.20 -29.70
C CYS A 371 7.60 -1.87 -30.40
N LEU A 372 8.67 -2.12 -29.63
CA LEU A 372 9.74 -3.04 -29.97
C LEU A 372 9.61 -4.33 -29.14
N GLN A 373 10.09 -5.44 -29.70
CA GLN A 373 10.40 -6.61 -28.90
C GLN A 373 11.70 -6.38 -28.11
N CYS A 374 11.79 -6.99 -26.95
CA CYS A 374 12.98 -7.00 -26.12
C CYS A 374 13.56 -8.41 -25.99
N GLU A 375 14.84 -8.49 -25.69
CA GLU A 375 15.47 -9.66 -25.07
C GLU A 375 16.00 -9.31 -23.68
N LEU A 376 16.23 -10.31 -22.85
CA LEU A 376 16.82 -10.10 -21.52
C LEU A 376 18.35 -10.13 -21.62
N GLY A 377 18.99 -9.06 -21.15
CA GLY A 377 20.44 -8.98 -20.93
C GLY A 377 20.85 -9.43 -19.53
N GLU A 378 21.96 -8.86 -19.06
CA GLU A 378 22.48 -9.06 -17.70
C GLU A 378 21.58 -8.39 -16.64
N PRO A 379 21.60 -8.87 -15.38
CA PRO A 379 20.97 -8.20 -14.25
C PRO A 379 21.36 -6.72 -14.10
N ASP A 380 20.39 -5.89 -13.72
CA ASP A 380 20.60 -4.51 -13.25
C ASP A 380 20.90 -4.46 -11.74
N ASP A 381 21.02 -3.26 -11.20
CA ASP A 381 21.35 -3.03 -9.78
C ASP A 381 20.24 -3.50 -8.84
N SER A 382 19.02 -3.72 -9.35
CA SER A 382 17.92 -4.36 -8.62
C SER A 382 17.94 -5.89 -8.72
N GLY A 383 18.96 -6.47 -9.36
CA GLY A 383 19.10 -7.91 -9.61
C GLY A 383 18.22 -8.45 -10.74
N ARG A 384 17.43 -7.59 -11.40
CA ARG A 384 16.51 -8.00 -12.47
C ARG A 384 17.18 -7.86 -13.82
N ARG A 385 16.98 -8.81 -14.73
CA ARG A 385 17.58 -8.76 -16.07
C ARG A 385 17.13 -7.53 -16.86
N ARG A 386 18.09 -6.82 -17.45
CA ARG A 386 17.85 -5.62 -18.24
C ARG A 386 17.10 -5.97 -19.53
N PRO A 387 16.06 -5.21 -19.93
CA PRO A 387 15.45 -5.37 -21.23
C PRO A 387 16.31 -4.66 -22.29
N ILE A 388 16.66 -5.38 -23.35
CA ILE A 388 17.42 -4.87 -24.50
C ILE A 388 16.48 -4.87 -25.71
N PRO A 389 16.09 -3.70 -26.25
CA PRO A 389 15.25 -3.63 -27.45
C PRO A 389 15.95 -4.27 -28.66
N ILE A 390 15.20 -5.07 -29.43
CA ILE A 390 15.67 -5.70 -30.66
C ILE A 390 15.38 -4.76 -31.82
N GLU A 391 16.42 -4.20 -32.45
CA GLU A 391 16.26 -3.30 -33.59
C GLU A 391 15.52 -3.97 -34.76
N GLY A 392 14.62 -3.24 -35.42
CA GLY A 392 13.82 -3.74 -36.55
C GLY A 392 12.68 -4.67 -36.17
N SER A 393 12.43 -4.90 -34.87
CA SER A 393 11.32 -5.74 -34.37
C SER A 393 9.99 -4.98 -34.18
N ASN A 394 9.86 -3.79 -34.78
CA ASN A 394 8.72 -2.90 -34.59
C ASN A 394 7.38 -3.57 -34.92
N PHE A 395 6.39 -3.37 -34.06
CA PHE A 395 5.01 -3.74 -34.32
C PHE A 395 4.04 -2.78 -33.63
N THR A 396 2.78 -2.80 -34.05
CA THR A 396 1.76 -1.89 -33.55
C THR A 396 0.68 -2.66 -32.78
N VAL A 397 0.30 -2.14 -31.62
CA VAL A 397 -0.83 -2.62 -30.80
C VAL A 397 -1.97 -1.60 -30.89
N PRO A 398 -3.12 -1.93 -31.52
CA PRO A 398 -4.28 -1.04 -31.55
C PRO A 398 -4.86 -0.84 -30.15
N VAL A 399 -5.07 0.40 -29.74
CA VAL A 399 -5.60 0.77 -28.42
C VAL A 399 -6.38 2.06 -28.50
N ASP A 400 -7.39 2.23 -27.67
CA ASP A 400 -8.15 3.47 -27.53
C ASP A 400 -7.74 4.26 -26.26
N THR A 401 -7.02 3.61 -25.36
CA THR A 401 -6.59 4.17 -24.08
C THR A 401 -5.27 3.55 -23.65
N VAL A 402 -4.39 4.36 -23.09
CA VAL A 402 -3.10 3.92 -22.51
C VAL A 402 -3.01 4.39 -21.08
N VAL A 403 -2.52 3.55 -20.17
CA VAL A 403 -2.24 3.91 -18.78
C VAL A 403 -0.77 3.64 -18.47
N LEU A 404 -0.04 4.68 -18.06
CA LEU A 404 1.38 4.61 -17.73
C LEU A 404 1.57 4.28 -16.24
N ALA A 405 1.93 3.03 -15.93
CA ALA A 405 2.17 2.52 -14.58
C ALA A 405 3.66 2.20 -14.37
N LEU A 406 4.49 3.24 -14.46
CA LEU A 406 5.95 3.13 -14.60
C LEU A 406 6.73 3.29 -13.28
N GLY A 407 6.04 3.58 -12.19
CA GLY A 407 6.62 3.89 -10.88
C GLY A 407 6.38 5.34 -10.49
N TYR A 408 7.01 5.76 -9.39
CA TYR A 408 6.82 7.09 -8.81
C TYR A 408 8.14 7.73 -8.41
N TRP A 409 8.15 9.05 -8.40
CA TRP A 409 9.25 9.91 -7.98
C TRP A 409 8.85 10.73 -6.74
N PRO A 410 9.83 11.17 -5.94
CA PRO A 410 9.59 12.15 -4.89
C PRO A 410 9.21 13.52 -5.45
N ASP A 411 8.45 14.28 -4.66
CA ASP A 411 8.21 15.71 -4.88
C ASP A 411 9.38 16.49 -4.24
N THR A 412 10.09 17.32 -5.01
CA THR A 412 11.28 18.04 -4.55
C THR A 412 10.98 19.28 -3.71
N SER A 413 9.72 19.76 -3.71
CA SER A 413 9.36 21.06 -3.14
C SER A 413 9.69 21.18 -1.66
N ILE A 414 9.54 20.10 -0.87
CA ILE A 414 9.90 20.12 0.56
C ILE A 414 11.40 20.33 0.73
N GLY A 415 12.24 19.61 -0.01
CA GLY A 415 13.68 19.77 0.06
C GLY A 415 14.13 21.16 -0.40
N GLU A 416 13.53 21.69 -1.48
CA GLU A 416 13.86 23.01 -2.03
C GLU A 416 13.45 24.17 -1.12
N THR A 417 12.44 23.99 -0.27
CA THR A 417 11.88 25.05 0.59
C THR A 417 12.24 24.90 2.07
N THR A 418 13.06 23.92 2.41
CA THR A 418 13.43 23.61 3.79
C THR A 418 14.95 23.71 3.92
N PRO A 419 15.49 24.88 4.34
CA PRO A 419 16.92 25.03 4.60
C PRO A 419 17.46 23.92 5.51
N ASP A 420 18.69 23.48 5.24
CA ASP A 420 19.42 22.44 5.98
C ASP A 420 18.82 21.02 5.93
N LEU A 421 17.83 20.78 5.06
CA LEU A 421 17.31 19.43 4.79
C LEU A 421 18.04 18.79 3.59
N GLU A 422 18.79 17.73 3.86
CA GLU A 422 19.50 16.96 2.83
C GLU A 422 18.53 16.04 2.07
N THR A 423 18.70 16.00 0.75
CA THR A 423 17.97 15.10 -0.14
C THR A 423 18.92 14.37 -1.08
N HIS A 424 18.49 13.21 -1.58
CA HIS A 424 19.23 12.40 -2.53
C HIS A 424 18.28 11.80 -3.58
N ASN A 425 18.80 11.06 -4.58
CA ASN A 425 18.00 10.30 -5.54
C ASN A 425 16.79 11.10 -6.08
N TRP A 426 17.07 12.28 -6.63
CA TRP A 426 16.07 13.15 -7.26
C TRP A 426 15.00 13.74 -6.31
N GLY A 427 15.21 13.69 -4.98
CA GLY A 427 14.36 14.39 -4.01
C GLY A 427 13.92 13.57 -2.79
N LEU A 428 14.38 12.33 -2.63
CA LEU A 428 14.16 11.56 -1.40
C LEU A 428 14.86 12.24 -0.23
N ILE A 429 14.24 12.24 0.93
CA ILE A 429 14.78 12.87 2.13
C ILE A 429 15.81 11.94 2.78
N VAL A 430 16.97 12.48 3.11
CA VAL A 430 17.96 11.74 3.90
C VAL A 430 17.52 11.74 5.36
N ALA A 431 17.25 10.56 5.90
CA ALA A 431 16.88 10.36 7.29
C ALA A 431 17.52 9.09 7.85
N ASP A 432 17.72 9.05 9.17
CA ASP A 432 18.14 7.85 9.87
C ASP A 432 17.05 6.76 9.79
N GLY A 433 17.44 5.54 9.44
CA GLY A 433 16.49 4.44 9.21
C GLY A 433 15.80 3.90 10.46
N GLU A 434 16.35 4.15 11.65
CA GLU A 434 15.78 3.70 12.93
C GLU A 434 15.04 4.81 13.66
N THR A 435 15.53 6.05 13.60
CA THR A 435 14.95 7.19 14.35
C THR A 435 14.10 8.11 13.48
N GLY A 436 14.31 8.10 12.16
CA GLY A 436 13.70 9.06 11.23
C GLY A 436 14.28 10.47 11.35
N GLU A 437 15.33 10.70 12.14
CA GLU A 437 15.97 12.03 12.26
C GLU A 437 16.56 12.45 10.91
N THR A 438 16.35 13.71 10.53
CA THR A 438 16.93 14.30 9.31
C THR A 438 18.14 15.16 9.64
N SER A 439 18.81 15.70 8.62
CA SER A 439 19.88 16.69 8.78
C SER A 439 19.41 18.01 9.42
N ARG A 440 18.09 18.26 9.45
CA ARG A 440 17.49 19.47 10.01
C ARG A 440 16.93 19.21 11.41
N GLU A 441 17.40 19.98 12.38
CA GLU A 441 16.98 19.87 13.78
C GLU A 441 15.44 20.04 13.94
N GLY A 442 14.84 19.17 14.76
CA GLY A 442 13.39 19.13 14.98
C GLY A 442 12.57 18.58 13.82
N VAL A 443 13.21 18.15 12.72
CA VAL A 443 12.55 17.57 11.55
C VAL A 443 12.91 16.09 11.40
N PHE A 444 11.87 15.28 11.24
CA PHE A 444 11.94 13.84 11.07
C PHE A 444 11.26 13.45 9.74
N ALA A 445 11.61 12.32 9.14
CA ALA A 445 10.96 11.81 7.93
C ALA A 445 10.87 10.29 7.93
N GLY A 446 9.92 9.73 7.17
CA GLY A 446 9.80 8.28 7.01
C GLY A 446 8.79 7.84 5.96
N GLY A 447 8.69 6.51 5.82
CA GLY A 447 7.97 5.88 4.72
C GLY A 447 8.61 6.18 3.37
N ASP A 448 7.81 6.15 2.31
CA ASP A 448 8.31 6.24 0.93
C ASP A 448 9.03 7.56 0.62
N ALA A 449 8.84 8.62 1.43
CA ALA A 449 9.60 9.87 1.28
C ALA A 449 11.11 9.71 1.52
N VAL A 450 11.51 8.64 2.23
CA VAL A 450 12.90 8.30 2.54
C VAL A 450 13.35 7.10 1.71
N THR A 451 12.53 6.05 1.64
CA THR A 451 12.92 4.77 1.00
C THR A 451 12.67 4.73 -0.50
N GLY A 452 11.84 5.63 -1.03
CA GLY A 452 11.15 5.42 -2.30
C GLY A 452 9.96 4.45 -2.14
N PRO A 453 9.25 4.13 -3.24
CA PRO A 453 8.05 3.29 -3.20
C PRO A 453 8.31 1.94 -2.53
N ASP A 454 7.57 1.65 -1.45
CA ASP A 454 7.68 0.39 -0.69
C ASP A 454 6.30 -0.03 -0.14
N LEU A 455 6.27 -0.94 0.84
CA LEU A 455 5.06 -1.52 1.40
C LEU A 455 4.38 -0.61 2.45
N VAL A 456 3.05 -0.68 2.52
CA VAL A 456 2.26 -0.02 3.58
C VAL A 456 2.74 -0.40 4.99
N VAL A 457 3.18 -1.65 5.16
CA VAL A 457 3.66 -2.15 6.45
C VAL A 457 5.01 -1.53 6.86
N THR A 458 5.92 -1.30 5.92
CA THR A 458 7.22 -0.66 6.22
C THR A 458 7.05 0.83 6.49
N ALA A 459 6.15 1.50 5.76
CA ALA A 459 5.73 2.86 6.09
C ALA A 459 5.12 2.97 7.51
N THR A 460 4.29 1.98 7.90
CA THR A 460 3.73 1.92 9.26
C THR A 460 4.82 1.75 10.32
N VAL A 461 5.82 0.90 10.07
CA VAL A 461 7.00 0.74 10.95
C VAL A 461 7.73 2.07 11.13
N ALA A 462 8.08 2.74 10.02
CA ALA A 462 8.81 4.01 10.04
C ALA A 462 8.06 5.10 10.82
N GLY A 463 6.73 5.19 10.65
CA GLY A 463 5.90 6.13 11.40
C GLY A 463 5.92 5.89 12.92
N ARG A 464 5.83 4.63 13.33
CA ARG A 464 5.85 4.27 14.76
C ARG A 464 7.21 4.52 15.39
N GLN A 465 8.30 4.21 14.67
CA GLN A 465 9.67 4.46 15.10
C GLN A 465 9.94 5.96 15.24
N ALA A 466 9.61 6.76 14.22
CA ALA A 466 9.77 8.21 14.27
C ALA A 466 8.99 8.84 15.43
N ALA A 467 7.77 8.38 15.73
CA ALA A 467 7.01 8.87 16.87
C ALA A 467 7.69 8.62 18.23
N GLN A 468 8.45 7.53 18.37
CA GLN A 468 9.27 7.28 19.55
C GLN A 468 10.37 8.34 19.66
N SER A 469 11.14 8.54 18.59
CA SER A 469 12.26 9.49 18.55
C SER A 469 11.82 10.94 18.71
N ILE A 470 10.72 11.35 18.07
CA ILE A 470 10.10 12.67 18.26
C ILE A 470 9.74 12.88 19.74
N SER A 471 9.13 11.89 20.38
CA SER A 471 8.76 12.02 21.79
C SER A 471 9.97 12.11 22.71
N GLU A 472 11.06 11.41 22.41
CA GLU A 472 12.31 11.50 23.16
C GLU A 472 12.97 12.87 22.96
N TYR A 473 12.97 13.38 21.73
CA TYR A 473 13.43 14.72 21.39
C TYR A 473 12.68 15.81 22.19
N LEU A 474 11.35 15.74 22.26
CA LEU A 474 10.50 16.71 22.99
C LEU A 474 10.55 16.59 24.51
N SER A 475 11.14 15.51 25.04
CA SER A 475 11.28 15.27 26.49
C SER A 475 12.63 15.74 27.06
N LYS A 476 13.56 16.14 26.19
CA LYS A 476 14.81 16.81 26.56
C LYS A 476 14.53 18.30 26.79
#